data_AF-A0AAE0T322-F1
#
_entry.id   AF-A0AAE0T322-F1
#
_cell.length_a   1.000
_cell.length_b   1.000
_cell.length_c   1.000
_cell.angle_alpha   90.00
_cell.angle_beta   90.00
_cell.angle_gamma   90.00
#
_symmetry.space_group_name_H-M   'P 1'
#
loop_
_entity.id
_entity.type
_entity.pdbx_description
1 polymer ?
#
loop_
_entity_poly.entity_id
_entity_poly.type
_entity_poly.pdbx_seq_one_letter_code
_entity_poly.pdbx_strand_id
1 'polypeptide(L)'
;MKGLLFTAYSLYKKSCDSPGCGAICNTNGCMDYSVITSYAIGITCTDGYGLNDTRTFTMYVKQNDPPIYTNLDHTITLNTDIIAKGDVLFTIYYTDTENETLHYNYTYNRTVSSDLFIGDTVGDYYNNAANITAIADQWDLSNTMYAVYICGSDRRNTKCATLTIQIKDYCGIDPICSSNSTTVSDRLAVGSHLFTISVPNINALSGTLSYTIYSEKAFFTVSSSGRCSIFNI
;
A
#
# COMPACT_ATOMS: atom_id res chain seq x y z
N MET A 1 -46.86 -35.79 14.52
CA MET A 1 -45.41 -36.06 14.44
C MET A 1 -44.68 -34.97 15.21
N LYS A 2 -44.14 -35.29 16.39
CA LYS A 2 -43.23 -34.37 17.10
C LYS A 2 -41.88 -34.47 16.39
N GLY A 3 -41.44 -33.39 15.75
CA GLY A 3 -40.10 -33.32 15.19
C GLY A 3 -39.08 -33.54 16.30
N LEU A 4 -38.21 -34.54 16.16
CA LEU A 4 -37.03 -34.64 17.00
C LEU A 4 -36.14 -33.44 16.68
N LEU A 5 -35.98 -32.54 17.65
CA LEU A 5 -34.86 -31.61 17.65
C LEU A 5 -33.59 -32.44 17.91
N PHE A 6 -32.75 -32.57 16.90
CA PHE A 6 -31.39 -33.04 17.09
C PHE A 6 -30.58 -31.86 17.65
N THR A 7 -30.27 -31.90 18.95
CA THR A 7 -29.16 -31.13 19.48
C THR A 7 -27.89 -31.87 19.05
N ALA A 8 -27.34 -31.54 17.89
CA ALA A 8 -26.01 -32.00 17.53
C ALA A 8 -25.06 -31.46 18.60
N TYR A 9 -24.55 -32.33 19.47
CA TYR A 9 -23.33 -32.01 20.20
C TYR A 9 -22.29 -31.82 19.11
N SER A 10 -21.90 -30.57 18.89
CA SER A 10 -20.72 -30.26 18.09
C SER A 10 -19.60 -31.13 18.63
N LEU A 11 -19.13 -32.10 17.83
CA LEU A 11 -17.84 -32.72 18.01
C LEU A 11 -16.80 -31.63 17.69
N TYR A 12 -16.70 -30.65 18.59
CA TYR A 12 -15.75 -29.57 18.52
C TYR A 12 -14.40 -30.14 18.95
N LYS A 13 -13.76 -30.91 18.07
CA LYS A 13 -12.33 -31.17 18.22
C LYS A 13 -11.63 -29.95 17.64
N LYS A 14 -11.47 -28.94 18.51
CA LYS A 14 -10.59 -27.77 18.43
C LYS A 14 -10.02 -27.53 17.03
N SER A 15 -10.68 -26.68 16.24
CA SER A 15 -10.03 -26.09 15.08
C SER A 15 -8.79 -25.34 15.57
N CYS A 16 -7.67 -25.53 14.88
CA CYS A 16 -6.44 -24.79 15.15
C CYS A 16 -6.66 -23.31 14.82
N ASP A 17 -6.92 -22.49 15.83
CA ASP A 17 -7.03 -21.02 15.69
C ASP A 17 -5.64 -20.32 15.66
N SER A 18 -4.59 -21.00 15.17
CA SER A 18 -3.26 -20.39 15.05
C SER A 18 -2.90 -20.09 13.58
N PRO A 19 -2.54 -18.84 13.23
CA PRO A 19 -2.04 -18.51 11.90
C PRO A 19 -0.69 -19.21 11.71
N GLY A 20 -0.61 -20.17 10.77
CA GLY A 20 0.64 -20.87 10.45
C GLY A 20 0.59 -22.40 10.39
N CYS A 21 -0.57 -23.04 10.17
CA CYS A 21 -0.60 -24.48 9.91
C CYS A 21 -0.19 -24.83 8.46
N GLY A 22 1.09 -24.61 8.15
CA GLY A 22 1.85 -25.43 7.20
C GLY A 22 2.42 -26.71 7.84
N ALA A 23 1.94 -27.09 9.03
CA ALA A 23 2.41 -28.24 9.79
C ALA A 23 1.55 -29.47 9.51
N ILE A 24 2.19 -30.52 8.99
CA ILE A 24 1.68 -31.87 8.76
C ILE A 24 0.77 -32.32 9.92
N CYS A 25 -0.48 -32.68 9.61
CA CYS A 25 -1.47 -33.24 10.53
C CYS A 25 -1.00 -34.60 11.09
N ASN A 26 -0.21 -34.61 12.16
CA ASN A 26 0.36 -35.85 12.69
C ASN A 26 -0.25 -36.31 14.02
N THR A 27 -0.96 -35.49 14.79
CA THR A 27 -1.68 -35.97 15.98
C THR A 27 -2.85 -35.07 16.37
N ASN A 28 -4.09 -35.56 16.21
CA ASN A 28 -5.36 -34.97 16.68
C ASN A 28 -5.92 -33.71 15.97
N GLY A 29 -6.51 -33.90 14.77
CA GLY A 29 -7.81 -33.24 14.49
C GLY A 29 -7.86 -32.06 13.51
N CYS A 30 -7.00 -31.99 12.49
CA CYS A 30 -7.26 -31.13 11.33
C CYS A 30 -7.97 -31.90 10.21
N MET A 31 -8.97 -31.28 9.56
CA MET A 31 -9.55 -31.78 8.31
C MET A 31 -8.66 -31.30 7.16
N ASP A 32 -8.16 -32.24 6.36
CA ASP A 32 -7.33 -31.97 5.19
C ASP A 32 -7.97 -32.63 3.96
N TYR A 33 -8.48 -31.81 3.05
CA TYR A 33 -9.12 -32.27 1.82
C TYR A 33 -8.21 -33.18 0.98
N SER A 34 -6.89 -32.95 1.01
CA SER A 34 -5.92 -33.74 0.24
C SER A 34 -5.73 -35.15 0.79
N VAL A 35 -6.13 -35.40 2.04
CA VAL A 35 -6.00 -36.70 2.72
C VAL A 35 -7.35 -37.39 2.82
N ILE A 36 -8.39 -36.68 3.30
CA ILE A 36 -9.74 -37.21 3.48
C ILE A 36 -10.75 -36.19 2.98
N THR A 37 -11.47 -36.54 1.91
CA THR A 37 -12.49 -35.69 1.28
C THR A 37 -13.88 -35.88 1.87
N SER A 38 -14.11 -36.93 2.67
CA SER A 38 -15.39 -37.15 3.35
C SER A 38 -15.28 -38.07 4.57
N TYR A 39 -16.19 -37.90 5.53
CA TYR A 39 -16.33 -38.75 6.71
C TYR A 39 -17.73 -39.37 6.77
N ALA A 40 -17.81 -40.68 6.98
CA ALA A 40 -19.04 -41.37 7.32
C ALA A 40 -19.26 -41.31 8.84
N ILE A 41 -20.31 -40.62 9.28
CA ILE A 41 -20.65 -40.39 10.68
C ILE A 41 -21.87 -41.25 11.02
N GLY A 42 -21.67 -42.30 11.81
CA GLY A 42 -22.76 -43.09 12.39
C GLY A 42 -23.32 -42.41 13.63
N ILE A 43 -24.62 -42.11 13.65
CA ILE A 43 -25.33 -41.59 14.81
C ILE A 43 -26.32 -42.65 15.28
N THR A 44 -26.19 -43.06 16.54
CA THR A 44 -27.12 -43.97 17.21
C THR A 44 -28.05 -43.17 18.11
N CYS A 45 -29.35 -43.35 17.94
CA CYS A 45 -30.38 -42.81 18.82
C CYS A 45 -30.92 -43.93 19.70
N THR A 46 -30.94 -43.71 21.02
CA THR A 46 -31.45 -44.65 22.03
C THR A 46 -32.65 -44.04 22.75
N ASP A 47 -33.76 -44.76 22.89
CA ASP A 47 -34.88 -44.31 23.73
C ASP A 47 -34.71 -44.69 25.22
N GLY A 48 -35.56 -44.15 26.09
CA GLY A 48 -35.52 -44.44 27.52
C GLY A 48 -35.85 -45.90 27.90
N TYR A 49 -36.26 -46.72 26.94
CA TYR A 49 -36.57 -48.14 27.10
C TYR A 49 -35.48 -49.04 26.50
N GLY A 50 -34.41 -48.46 25.95
CA GLY A 50 -33.24 -49.17 25.45
C GLY A 50 -33.29 -49.59 23.98
N LEU A 51 -34.29 -49.15 23.22
CA LEU A 51 -34.34 -49.40 21.77
C LEU A 51 -33.41 -48.43 21.04
N ASN A 52 -32.72 -48.93 19.99
CA ASN A 52 -31.73 -48.19 19.24
C ASN A 52 -32.05 -48.14 17.73
N ASP A 53 -31.83 -46.98 17.09
CA ASP A 53 -31.69 -46.85 15.63
C ASP A 53 -30.33 -46.21 15.32
N THR A 54 -29.65 -46.64 14.26
CA THR A 54 -28.37 -46.05 13.83
C THR A 54 -28.43 -45.64 12.37
N ARG A 55 -28.07 -44.38 12.09
CA ARG A 55 -28.01 -43.85 10.72
C ARG A 55 -26.63 -43.30 10.41
N THR A 56 -26.22 -43.47 9.16
CA THR A 56 -24.95 -42.93 8.67
C THR A 56 -25.20 -41.66 7.88
N PHE A 57 -24.45 -40.62 8.19
CA PHE A 57 -24.40 -39.34 7.49
C PHE A 57 -23.04 -39.22 6.80
N THR A 58 -23.00 -38.60 5.62
CA THR A 58 -21.73 -38.29 4.95
C THR A 58 -21.45 -36.81 5.09
N MET A 59 -20.32 -36.47 5.71
CA MET A 59 -19.81 -35.10 5.78
C MET A 59 -18.72 -34.93 4.72
N TYR A 60 -18.88 -33.98 3.82
CA TYR A 60 -17.87 -33.68 2.79
C TYR A 60 -16.94 -32.58 3.28
N VAL A 61 -15.64 -32.79 3.07
CA VAL A 61 -14.63 -31.74 3.22
C VAL A 61 -14.57 -31.00 1.89
N LYS A 62 -14.55 -29.66 1.93
CA LYS A 62 -14.30 -28.83 0.74
C LYS A 62 -12.84 -28.43 0.68
N GLN A 63 -12.30 -28.39 -0.53
CA GLN A 63 -11.00 -27.78 -0.77
C GLN A 63 -11.08 -26.27 -0.49
N ASN A 64 -10.00 -25.71 0.02
CA ASN A 64 -9.80 -24.27 0.12
C ASN A 64 -8.98 -23.82 -1.09
N ASP A 65 -9.43 -22.77 -1.77
CA ASP A 65 -8.71 -22.17 -2.88
C ASP A 65 -7.92 -20.95 -2.40
N PRO A 66 -6.72 -20.67 -2.94
CA PRO A 66 -6.00 -19.46 -2.58
C PRO A 66 -6.76 -18.20 -3.04
N PRO A 67 -6.64 -17.08 -2.31
CA PRO A 67 -7.23 -15.84 -2.74
C PRO A 67 -6.60 -15.33 -4.03
N ILE A 68 -7.36 -14.49 -4.75
CA ILE A 68 -6.95 -13.89 -6.02
C ILE A 68 -6.96 -12.37 -5.87
N TYR A 69 -5.84 -11.73 -6.18
CA TYR A 69 -5.77 -10.28 -6.30
C TYR A 69 -6.30 -9.82 -7.66
N THR A 70 -7.06 -8.72 -7.66
CA THR A 70 -7.68 -8.19 -8.88
C THR A 70 -6.94 -6.98 -9.46
N ASN A 71 -6.05 -6.37 -8.68
CA ASN A 71 -5.37 -5.12 -9.06
C ASN A 71 -3.90 -5.03 -8.63
N LEU A 72 -3.26 -6.12 -8.21
CA LEU A 72 -1.82 -6.17 -7.93
C LEU A 72 -1.00 -6.60 -9.15
N ASP A 73 0.32 -6.69 -8.97
CA ASP A 73 1.32 -6.78 -10.05
C ASP A 73 1.26 -5.56 -10.98
N HIS A 74 1.04 -4.40 -10.36
CA HIS A 74 0.82 -3.11 -11.01
C HIS A 74 1.84 -2.07 -10.53
N THR A 75 2.18 -1.12 -11.39
CA THR A 75 2.91 0.12 -11.04
C THR A 75 1.97 1.32 -10.90
N ILE A 76 1.98 2.00 -9.77
CA ILE A 76 1.33 3.32 -9.60
C ILE A 76 2.37 4.43 -9.64
N THR A 77 1.98 5.61 -10.09
CA THR A 77 2.82 6.81 -10.05
C THR A 77 2.20 7.84 -9.12
N LEU A 78 2.97 8.32 -8.16
CA LEU A 78 2.54 9.32 -7.20
C LEU A 78 3.40 10.57 -7.33
N ASN A 79 2.77 11.74 -7.23
CA ASN A 79 3.44 13.04 -7.28
C ASN A 79 3.67 13.54 -5.85
N THR A 80 4.92 13.93 -5.53
CA THR A 80 5.32 14.27 -4.15
C THR A 80 4.52 15.40 -3.50
N ASP A 81 4.04 16.37 -4.27
CA ASP A 81 3.35 17.56 -3.75
C ASP A 81 1.89 17.30 -3.34
N ILE A 82 1.36 16.12 -3.66
CA ILE A 82 -0.06 15.78 -3.45
C ILE A 82 -0.22 14.77 -2.31
N ILE A 83 0.86 14.12 -1.88
CA ILE A 83 0.81 13.04 -0.89
C ILE A 83 1.12 13.60 0.50
N ALA A 84 0.10 13.65 1.34
CA ALA A 84 0.25 13.90 2.76
C ALA A 84 0.43 12.58 3.54
N LYS A 85 1.07 12.69 4.71
CA LYS A 85 1.04 11.60 5.69
C LYS A 85 -0.41 11.27 6.06
N GLY A 86 -0.76 9.99 5.97
CA GLY A 86 -2.10 9.48 6.23
C GLY A 86 -2.94 9.27 4.97
N ASP A 87 -2.46 9.70 3.79
CA ASP A 87 -3.18 9.48 2.54
C ASP A 87 -3.15 8.01 2.13
N VAL A 88 -4.29 7.50 1.69
CA VAL A 88 -4.39 6.20 1.04
C VAL A 88 -3.79 6.29 -0.35
N LEU A 89 -2.69 5.57 -0.58
CA LEU A 89 -1.96 5.55 -1.83
C LEU A 89 -2.53 4.54 -2.82
N PHE A 90 -3.01 3.42 -2.27
CA PHE A 90 -3.49 2.30 -3.04
C PHE A 90 -4.47 1.46 -2.22
N THR A 91 -5.55 1.02 -2.83
CA THR A 91 -6.47 0.04 -2.24
C THR A 91 -6.32 -1.27 -2.98
N ILE A 92 -5.88 -2.31 -2.26
CA ILE A 92 -5.80 -3.69 -2.72
C ILE A 92 -7.21 -4.27 -2.76
N TYR A 93 -7.57 -4.96 -3.84
CA TYR A 93 -8.82 -5.70 -3.96
C TYR A 93 -8.54 -7.17 -4.22
N TYR A 94 -9.32 -8.05 -3.57
CA TYR A 94 -9.20 -9.49 -3.74
C TYR A 94 -10.57 -10.17 -3.87
N THR A 95 -10.53 -11.40 -4.35
CA THR A 95 -11.66 -12.33 -4.32
C THR A 95 -11.20 -13.63 -3.69
N ASP A 96 -12.09 -14.25 -2.92
CA ASP A 96 -11.87 -15.54 -2.28
C ASP A 96 -13.13 -16.39 -2.45
N THR A 97 -12.99 -17.64 -2.88
CA THR A 97 -14.14 -18.51 -3.21
C THR A 97 -14.94 -18.88 -1.96
N GLU A 98 -14.28 -18.96 -0.81
CA GLU A 98 -14.87 -19.32 0.46
C GLU A 98 -15.36 -18.08 1.25
N ASN A 99 -15.03 -16.87 0.76
CA ASN A 99 -15.36 -15.54 1.32
C ASN A 99 -14.70 -15.25 2.67
N GLU A 100 -13.48 -15.73 2.88
CA GLU A 100 -12.70 -15.42 4.08
C GLU A 100 -12.08 -14.02 4.02
N THR A 101 -11.94 -13.42 5.20
CA THR A 101 -11.12 -12.21 5.36
C THR A 101 -9.63 -12.56 5.26
N LEU A 102 -8.89 -11.78 4.46
CA LEU A 102 -7.43 -11.96 4.35
C LEU A 102 -6.68 -11.26 5.47
N HIS A 103 -5.63 -11.93 5.94
CA HIS A 103 -4.60 -11.39 6.80
C HIS A 103 -3.34 -11.12 5.98
N TYR A 104 -2.80 -9.91 6.09
CA TYR A 104 -1.72 -9.44 5.23
C TYR A 104 -0.38 -9.39 5.94
N ASN A 105 0.67 -9.72 5.20
CA ASN A 105 2.05 -9.46 5.55
C ASN A 105 2.74 -8.68 4.42
N TYR A 106 3.51 -7.68 4.80
CA TYR A 106 4.19 -6.79 3.87
C TYR A 106 5.70 -6.93 4.04
N THR A 107 6.40 -7.08 2.92
CA THR A 107 7.84 -6.93 2.86
C THR A 107 8.19 -5.94 1.78
N TYR A 108 9.37 -5.33 1.88
CA TYR A 108 9.76 -4.25 1.01
C TYR A 108 11.12 -4.53 0.39
N ASN A 109 11.33 -4.08 -0.84
CA ASN A 109 12.64 -4.23 -1.48
C ASN A 109 13.75 -3.42 -0.78
N ARG A 110 13.39 -2.45 0.06
CA ARG A 110 14.30 -1.57 0.78
C ARG A 110 13.81 -1.34 2.20
N THR A 111 14.73 -1.30 3.16
CA THR A 111 14.40 -1.07 4.57
C THR A 111 13.71 0.29 4.78
N VAL A 112 14.10 1.32 4.04
CA VAL A 112 13.46 2.65 4.14
C VAL A 112 12.00 2.67 3.68
N SER A 113 11.56 1.68 2.87
CA SER A 113 10.16 1.64 2.40
C SER A 113 9.16 1.35 3.51
N SER A 114 9.54 0.60 4.55
CA SER A 114 8.67 0.39 5.71
C SER A 114 8.51 1.64 6.58
N ASP A 115 9.35 2.66 6.38
CA ASP A 115 9.22 3.97 7.01
C ASP A 115 8.40 4.95 6.15
N LEU A 116 8.07 4.59 4.91
CA LEU A 116 7.32 5.41 3.95
C LEU A 116 5.87 4.95 3.78
N PHE A 117 5.62 3.64 3.84
CA PHE A 117 4.32 3.04 3.58
C PHE A 117 3.96 2.02 4.67
N ILE A 118 2.67 1.97 5.01
CA ILE A 118 2.10 0.90 5.83
C ILE A 118 0.87 0.33 5.14
N GLY A 119 0.69 -0.99 5.21
CA GLY A 119 -0.52 -1.64 4.72
C GLY A 119 -1.40 -2.15 5.86
N ASP A 120 -2.71 -2.19 5.64
CA ASP A 120 -3.66 -2.80 6.57
C ASP A 120 -3.31 -4.27 6.79
N THR A 121 -3.31 -4.72 8.05
CA THR A 121 -2.95 -6.10 8.41
C THR A 121 -4.10 -7.10 8.22
N VAL A 122 -5.32 -6.60 8.05
CA VAL A 122 -6.54 -7.38 7.85
C VAL A 122 -7.40 -6.67 6.81
N GLY A 123 -7.95 -7.42 5.86
CA GLY A 123 -8.88 -6.89 4.87
C GLY A 123 -10.24 -6.53 5.47
N ASP A 124 -10.94 -5.61 4.83
CA ASP A 124 -12.34 -5.33 5.08
C ASP A 124 -13.20 -6.50 4.54
N TYR A 125 -13.98 -7.11 5.41
CA TYR A 125 -14.82 -8.28 5.09
C TYR A 125 -15.93 -7.97 4.08
N TYR A 126 -16.49 -6.75 4.07
CA TYR A 126 -17.61 -6.42 3.19
C TYR A 126 -17.16 -5.98 1.81
N ASN A 127 -15.98 -5.36 1.73
CA ASN A 127 -15.47 -4.76 0.50
C ASN A 127 -14.32 -5.55 -0.13
N ASN A 128 -13.84 -6.62 0.53
CA ASN A 128 -12.67 -7.40 0.15
C ASN A 128 -11.48 -6.51 -0.23
N ALA A 129 -11.18 -5.56 0.66
CA ALA A 129 -10.24 -4.48 0.39
C ALA A 129 -9.23 -4.28 1.54
N ALA A 130 -8.03 -3.81 1.22
CA ALA A 130 -7.02 -3.40 2.20
C ALA A 130 -6.23 -2.20 1.65
N ASN A 131 -5.90 -1.22 2.48
CA ASN A 131 -5.23 -0.01 2.04
C ASN A 131 -3.73 -0.05 2.29
N ILE A 132 -2.98 0.59 1.38
CA ILE A 132 -1.62 1.05 1.61
C ILE A 132 -1.68 2.56 1.82
N THR A 133 -1.12 3.01 2.94
CA THR A 133 -1.19 4.39 3.41
C THR A 133 0.20 4.98 3.54
N ALA A 134 0.36 6.25 3.16
CA ALA A 134 1.59 7.00 3.38
C ALA A 134 1.79 7.28 4.87
N ILE A 135 2.99 7.02 5.39
CA ILE A 135 3.33 7.34 6.79
C ILE A 135 4.41 8.42 6.92
N ALA A 136 4.97 8.85 5.78
CA ALA A 136 5.88 9.97 5.66
C ALA A 136 5.38 10.96 4.60
N ASP A 137 5.82 12.21 4.75
CA ASP A 137 5.59 13.34 3.84
C ASP A 137 6.91 13.87 3.23
N GLN A 138 8.04 13.23 3.55
CA GLN A 138 9.36 13.51 2.99
C GLN A 138 9.81 12.34 2.12
N TRP A 139 9.92 12.60 0.81
CA TRP A 139 10.25 11.58 -0.18
C TRP A 139 11.72 11.67 -0.59
N ASP A 140 12.42 10.53 -0.57
CA ASP A 140 13.77 10.44 -1.12
C ASP A 140 13.71 10.43 -2.65
N LEU A 141 13.87 11.61 -3.25
CA LEU A 141 13.88 11.80 -4.72
C LEU A 141 15.11 11.20 -5.41
N SER A 142 16.14 10.76 -4.67
CA SER A 142 17.23 10.00 -5.26
C SER A 142 16.80 8.58 -5.66
N ASN A 143 15.66 8.12 -5.14
CA ASN A 143 15.07 6.83 -5.44
C ASN A 143 13.59 6.98 -5.78
N THR A 144 13.27 6.84 -7.06
CA THR A 144 11.91 7.07 -7.57
C THR A 144 11.09 5.80 -7.68
N MET A 145 11.62 4.63 -7.28
CA MET A 145 10.96 3.33 -7.45
C MET A 145 11.04 2.50 -6.17
N TYR A 146 9.87 2.08 -5.68
CA TYR A 146 9.72 1.25 -4.48
C TYR A 146 8.86 0.03 -4.82
N ALA A 147 9.21 -1.14 -4.28
CA ALA A 147 8.42 -2.34 -4.45
C ALA A 147 7.93 -2.84 -3.09
N VAL A 148 6.61 -2.99 -2.97
CA VAL A 148 5.93 -3.57 -1.82
C VAL A 148 5.48 -4.97 -2.21
N TYR A 149 6.05 -5.97 -1.56
CA TYR A 149 5.65 -7.36 -1.72
C TYR A 149 4.55 -7.68 -0.69
N ILE A 150 3.38 -8.03 -1.18
CA ILE A 150 2.15 -8.16 -0.41
C ILE A 150 1.75 -9.63 -0.42
N CYS A 151 1.61 -10.24 0.75
CA CYS A 151 1.13 -11.61 0.89
C CYS A 151 -0.12 -11.64 1.76
N GLY A 152 -1.24 -12.09 1.19
CA GLY A 152 -2.54 -12.22 1.86
C GLY A 152 -2.90 -13.68 2.09
N SER A 153 -3.38 -14.01 3.28
CA SER A 153 -3.75 -15.36 3.67
C SER A 153 -5.18 -15.42 4.22
N ASP A 154 -5.95 -16.39 3.72
CA ASP A 154 -7.28 -16.82 4.21
C ASP A 154 -7.18 -17.77 5.43
N ARG A 155 -6.01 -17.81 6.08
CA ARG A 155 -5.56 -18.72 7.17
C ARG A 155 -5.03 -20.08 6.72
N ARG A 156 -5.29 -20.54 5.50
CA ARG A 156 -4.85 -21.87 5.02
C ARG A 156 -3.95 -21.76 3.80
N ASN A 157 -4.33 -20.93 2.86
CA ASN A 157 -3.58 -20.61 1.67
C ASN A 157 -3.04 -19.18 1.76
N THR A 158 -2.06 -18.88 0.92
CA THR A 158 -1.45 -17.55 0.84
C THR A 158 -1.20 -17.24 -0.62
N LYS A 159 -1.56 -16.03 -1.03
CA LYS A 159 -1.21 -15.47 -2.33
C LYS A 159 -0.33 -14.25 -2.11
N CYS A 160 0.77 -14.20 -2.85
CA CYS A 160 1.64 -13.03 -2.89
C CYS A 160 1.60 -12.35 -4.26
N ALA A 161 1.74 -11.03 -4.27
CA ALA A 161 1.86 -10.19 -5.46
C ALA A 161 2.66 -8.92 -5.12
N THR A 162 3.04 -8.15 -6.13
CA THR A 162 3.87 -6.95 -5.95
C THR A 162 3.11 -5.69 -6.34
N LEU A 163 3.20 -4.64 -5.53
CA LEU A 163 2.85 -3.27 -5.92
C LEU A 163 4.15 -2.49 -6.14
N THR A 164 4.31 -1.91 -7.32
CA THR A 164 5.41 -0.99 -7.60
C THR A 164 4.91 0.45 -7.47
N ILE A 165 5.60 1.24 -6.67
CA ILE A 165 5.28 2.66 -6.44
C ILE A 165 6.39 3.48 -7.06
N GLN A 166 6.04 4.26 -8.08
CA GLN A 166 6.91 5.25 -8.68
C GLN A 166 6.63 6.62 -8.07
N ILE A 167 7.64 7.26 -7.50
CA ILE A 167 7.55 8.65 -7.01
C ILE A 167 8.08 9.57 -8.09
N LYS A 168 7.30 10.59 -8.44
CA LYS A 168 7.70 11.66 -9.35
C LYS A 168 7.74 12.99 -8.60
N ASP A 169 8.83 13.71 -8.78
CA ASP A 169 8.95 15.10 -8.33
C ASP A 169 7.96 15.95 -9.13
N TYR A 170 7.12 16.70 -8.41
CA TYR A 170 6.21 17.69 -8.99
C TYR A 170 6.72 19.07 -8.60
N CYS A 171 6.85 19.99 -9.55
CA CYS A 171 7.36 21.34 -9.32
C CYS A 171 6.23 22.32 -8.98
N GLY A 172 5.36 21.97 -8.04
CA GLY A 172 4.12 22.71 -7.77
C GLY A 172 4.27 23.95 -6.89
N ILE A 173 5.49 24.28 -6.44
CA ILE A 173 5.75 25.43 -5.57
C ILE A 173 6.17 26.66 -6.37
N ASP A 174 5.50 27.79 -6.12
CA ASP A 174 5.82 29.08 -6.74
C ASP A 174 7.29 29.46 -6.46
N PRO A 175 8.07 29.88 -7.47
CA PRO A 175 9.42 30.38 -7.26
C PRO A 175 9.46 31.59 -6.31
N ILE A 176 10.08 31.46 -5.14
CA ILE A 176 10.30 32.57 -4.21
C ILE A 176 11.70 33.14 -4.50
N CYS A 177 11.78 34.41 -4.90
CA CYS A 177 13.07 35.07 -5.12
C CYS A 177 13.68 35.57 -3.81
N SER A 178 15.01 35.42 -3.66
CA SER A 178 15.76 36.08 -2.58
C SER A 178 15.64 37.60 -2.66
N SER A 179 15.32 38.26 -1.56
CA SER A 179 15.33 39.72 -1.46
C SER A 179 16.77 40.24 -1.37
N ASN A 180 17.30 40.70 -2.49
CA ASN A 180 18.63 41.31 -2.57
C ASN A 180 18.52 42.81 -2.84
N SER A 181 19.29 43.62 -2.12
CA SER A 181 19.51 45.03 -2.43
C SER A 181 21.00 45.32 -2.46
N THR A 182 21.40 46.27 -3.30
CA THR A 182 22.78 46.74 -3.39
C THR A 182 22.79 48.22 -3.75
N THR A 183 23.85 48.93 -3.38
CA THR A 183 24.10 50.30 -3.83
C THR A 183 25.08 50.26 -5.00
N VAL A 184 24.86 51.13 -5.98
CA VAL A 184 25.65 51.18 -7.21
C VAL A 184 26.21 52.59 -7.40
N SER A 185 27.46 52.70 -7.85
CA SER A 185 28.05 53.97 -8.26
C SER A 185 27.55 54.38 -9.65
N ASP A 186 27.37 55.68 -9.84
CA ASP A 186 27.11 56.35 -11.12
C ASP A 186 28.20 56.16 -12.20
N ARG A 187 29.34 55.53 -11.86
CA ARG A 187 30.46 55.25 -12.77
C ARG A 187 30.57 53.78 -13.17
N LEU A 188 29.58 52.95 -12.85
CA LEU A 188 29.58 51.53 -13.22
C LEU A 188 29.48 51.36 -14.73
N ALA A 189 30.41 50.57 -15.30
CA ALA A 189 30.40 50.27 -16.72
C ALA A 189 29.24 49.35 -17.10
N VAL A 190 28.76 49.44 -18.34
CA VAL A 190 27.83 48.48 -18.94
C VAL A 190 28.41 47.06 -18.81
N GLY A 191 27.55 46.10 -18.43
CA GLY A 191 27.89 44.70 -18.18
C GLY A 191 28.33 44.40 -16.74
N SER A 192 28.50 45.42 -15.89
CA SER A 192 28.89 45.23 -14.49
C SER A 192 27.84 44.41 -13.74
N HIS A 193 28.30 43.40 -13.00
CA HIS A 193 27.46 42.55 -12.17
C HIS A 193 26.96 43.29 -10.93
N LEU A 194 25.68 43.17 -10.63
CA LEU A 194 25.09 43.77 -9.43
C LEU A 194 24.85 42.74 -8.34
N PHE A 195 24.05 41.72 -8.67
CA PHE A 195 23.73 40.59 -7.81
C PHE A 195 23.13 39.46 -8.66
N THR A 196 23.03 38.28 -8.08
CA THR A 196 22.32 37.13 -8.67
C THR A 196 21.08 36.86 -7.84
N ILE A 197 19.94 36.66 -8.50
CA ILE A 197 18.69 36.25 -7.84
C ILE A 197 18.74 34.74 -7.62
N SER A 198 18.63 34.32 -6.36
CA SER A 198 18.49 32.91 -6.00
C SER A 198 17.03 32.58 -5.75
N VAL A 199 16.59 31.39 -6.18
CA VAL A 199 15.24 30.85 -5.89
C VAL A 199 15.42 29.61 -5.01
N PRO A 200 15.50 29.76 -3.67
CA PRO A 200 15.92 28.68 -2.77
C PRO A 200 14.90 27.54 -2.65
N ASN A 201 13.64 27.78 -3.01
CA ASN A 201 12.58 26.78 -2.89
C ASN A 201 12.29 26.05 -4.21
N ILE A 202 13.08 26.21 -5.27
CA ILE A 202 12.93 25.38 -6.47
C ILE A 202 14.06 24.35 -6.52
N ASN A 203 13.72 23.07 -6.68
CA ASN A 203 14.72 22.02 -6.81
C ASN A 203 15.34 22.08 -8.21
N ALA A 204 16.66 21.90 -8.31
CA ALA A 204 17.41 21.97 -9.57
C ALA A 204 16.96 20.92 -10.62
N LEU A 205 16.18 19.92 -10.21
CA LEU A 205 15.64 18.85 -11.06
C LEU A 205 14.27 19.19 -11.67
N SER A 206 13.62 20.28 -11.23
CA SER A 206 12.17 20.40 -11.37
C SER A 206 11.70 21.55 -12.27
N GLY A 207 12.59 22.32 -12.91
CA GLY A 207 12.18 23.24 -13.98
C GLY A 207 13.25 24.18 -14.52
N THR A 208 13.01 24.75 -15.71
CA THR A 208 13.79 25.88 -16.24
C THR A 208 13.22 27.18 -15.69
N LEU A 209 14.01 27.94 -14.92
CA LEU A 209 13.63 29.27 -14.47
C LEU A 209 13.69 30.28 -15.63
N SER A 210 12.68 31.16 -15.69
CA SER A 210 12.66 32.32 -16.59
C SER A 210 12.62 33.59 -15.77
N TYR A 211 13.53 34.53 -16.06
CA TYR A 211 13.63 35.81 -15.36
C TYR A 211 13.23 36.95 -16.29
N THR A 212 12.35 37.81 -15.81
CA THR A 212 11.96 39.05 -16.49
C THR A 212 12.19 40.21 -15.54
N ILE A 213 12.77 41.29 -16.04
CA ILE A 213 12.96 42.52 -15.28
C ILE A 213 11.86 43.52 -15.62
N TYR A 214 11.26 44.11 -14.60
CA TYR A 214 10.42 45.29 -14.72
C TYR A 214 11.13 46.46 -14.04
N SER A 215 11.42 47.50 -14.81
CA SER A 215 11.97 48.76 -14.30
C SER A 215 11.38 49.91 -15.10
N GLU A 216 11.14 51.04 -14.44
CA GLU A 216 10.69 52.27 -15.10
C GLU A 216 11.72 52.81 -16.11
N LYS A 217 12.99 52.38 -15.99
CA LYS A 217 14.10 52.78 -16.86
C LYS A 217 14.91 51.57 -17.29
N ALA A 218 15.32 51.53 -18.55
CA ALA A 218 16.01 50.40 -19.17
C ALA A 218 17.53 50.37 -18.90
N PHE A 219 17.96 50.58 -17.65
CA PHE A 219 19.38 50.55 -17.27
C PHE A 219 19.87 49.17 -16.85
N PHE A 220 18.97 48.21 -16.63
CA PHE A 220 19.28 46.91 -16.05
C PHE A 220 18.83 45.77 -16.96
N THR A 221 19.56 44.67 -16.91
CA THR A 221 19.18 43.40 -17.56
C THR A 221 19.33 42.24 -16.58
N VAL A 222 18.52 41.20 -16.78
CA VAL A 222 18.60 39.92 -16.07
C VAL A 222 18.80 38.79 -17.09
N SER A 223 19.75 37.90 -16.82
CA SER A 223 20.01 36.72 -17.66
C SER A 223 19.18 35.51 -17.24
N SER A 224 19.22 34.44 -18.03
CA SER A 224 18.57 33.16 -17.72
C SER A 224 19.11 32.46 -16.46
N SER A 225 20.27 32.86 -15.95
CA SER A 225 20.81 32.37 -14.67
C SER A 225 20.47 33.29 -13.47
N GLY A 226 19.59 34.28 -13.67
CA GLY A 226 19.21 35.23 -12.61
C GLY A 226 20.28 36.29 -12.33
N ARG A 227 21.35 36.37 -13.12
CA ARG A 227 22.38 37.42 -12.99
C ARG A 227 21.83 38.76 -13.46
N CYS A 228 21.77 39.74 -12.55
CA CYS A 228 21.44 41.13 -12.84
C CYS A 228 22.71 41.94 -13.17
N SER A 229 22.63 42.80 -14.17
CA SER A 229 23.75 43.64 -14.61
C SER A 229 23.30 44.97 -15.24
N ILE A 230 24.22 45.92 -15.37
CA ILE A 230 23.99 47.18 -16.10
C ILE A 230 23.90 46.89 -17.60
N PHE A 231 22.83 47.34 -18.24
CA PHE A 231 22.59 47.17 -19.67
C PHE A 231 22.93 48.43 -20.48
N ASN A 232 22.61 49.60 -19.93
CA ASN A 232 22.87 50.88 -20.57
C ASN A 232 23.14 51.94 -19.49
N ILE A 233 23.71 53.08 -19.88
CA ILE A 233 23.95 54.27 -19.04
C ILE A 233 23.32 55.48 -19.73
#